data_AF-A0A9X4AA16-F1
#
_entry.id   AF-A0A9X4AA16-F1
#
_cell.length_a   1.000
_cell.length_b   1.000
_cell.length_c   1.000
_cell.angle_alpha   90.00
_cell.angle_beta   90.00
_cell.angle_gamma   90.00
#
_symmetry.space_group_name_H-M   'P 1'
#
loop_
_entity.id
_entity.type
_entity.pdbx_description
1 polymer ?
#
loop_
_entity_poly.entity_id
_entity_poly.type
_entity_poly.pdbx_seq_one_letter_code
_entity_poly.pdbx_strand_id
1 'polypeptide(L)' 'MMIKKDKNILREARHIMSIDWRVRSDLALEGEFCLKYGITPDNYIKKYGTKEEIKKLPGM' A
#
# COMPACT_ATOMS: atom_id res chain seq x y z
N MET A 1 17.61 -4.00 0.22
CA MET A 1 17.24 -2.84 1.07
C MET A 1 16.18 -3.31 2.06
N MET A 2 16.46 -3.40 3.37
CA MET A 2 15.44 -3.79 4.35
C MET A 2 14.57 -2.57 4.68
N ILE A 3 13.36 -2.55 4.11
CA ILE A 3 12.35 -1.53 4.43
C ILE A 3 12.03 -1.59 5.92
N LYS A 4 12.16 -0.46 6.62
CA LYS A 4 11.74 -0.30 8.01
C LYS A 4 10.31 0.26 8.07
N LYS A 5 9.63 0.04 9.19
CA LYS A 5 8.30 0.61 9.44
C LYS A 5 8.40 2.13 9.50
N ASP A 6 7.68 2.82 8.62
CA ASP A 6 7.57 4.27 8.58
C ASP A 6 6.08 4.67 8.50
N LYS A 7 5.68 5.64 9.35
CA LYS A 7 4.28 6.07 9.44
C LYS A 7 3.80 6.81 8.20
N ASN A 8 4.69 7.53 7.49
CA ASN A 8 4.38 8.24 6.26
C ASN A 8 4.16 7.27 5.11
N ILE A 9 5.03 6.25 4.99
CA ILE A 9 4.88 5.21 3.96
C ILE A 9 3.59 4.42 4.18
N LEU A 10 3.25 4.09 5.43
CA LEU A 10 1.98 3.43 5.76
C LEU A 10 0.76 4.31 5.46
N ARG A 11 0.86 5.63 5.65
CA ARG A 11 -0.20 6.58 5.29
C ARG A 11 -0.40 6.67 3.78
N GLU A 12 0.69 6.71 3.02
CA GLU A 12 0.67 6.72 1.55
C GLU A 12 0.09 5.41 1.00
N ALA A 13 0.53 4.26 1.51
CA ALA A 13 -0.02 2.96 1.15
C ALA A 13 -1.53 2.88 1.41
N ARG A 14 -1.99 3.33 2.58
CA ARG A 14 -3.41 3.40 2.93
C ARG A 14 -4.20 4.28 1.96
N HIS A 15 -3.66 5.46 1.64
CA HIS A 15 -4.31 6.38 0.75
C HIS A 15 -4.48 5.74 -0.64
N ILE A 16 -3.42 5.13 -1.18
CA ILE A 16 -3.50 4.39 -2.45
C ILE A 16 -4.57 3.31 -2.35
N MET A 17 -4.51 2.43 -1.35
CA MET A 17 -5.49 1.33 -1.21
C MET A 17 -6.93 1.78 -0.95
N SER A 18 -7.16 3.05 -0.53
CA SER A 18 -8.50 3.63 -0.39
C SER A 18 -9.10 4.14 -1.70
N ILE A 19 -8.28 4.32 -2.74
CA ILE A 19 -8.72 4.79 -4.06
C ILE A 19 -9.31 3.62 -4.85
N ASP A 20 -10.32 3.89 -5.69
CA ASP A 20 -10.89 2.92 -6.62
C ASP A 20 -9.78 2.26 -7.47
N TRP A 21 -9.88 0.94 -7.64
CA TRP A 21 -8.83 0.17 -8.31
C TRP A 21 -8.63 0.60 -9.77
N ARG A 22 -9.68 1.11 -10.45
CA ARG A 22 -9.56 1.61 -11.83
C ARG A 22 -8.69 2.86 -11.86
N VAL A 23 -8.91 3.78 -10.91
CA VAL A 23 -8.14 5.02 -10.80
C VAL A 23 -6.70 4.73 -10.42
N ARG A 24 -6.46 3.80 -9.48
CA ARG A 24 -5.09 3.37 -9.15
C ARG A 24 -4.35 2.79 -10.35
N SER A 25 -5.04 1.99 -11.17
CA SER A 25 -4.47 1.37 -12.36
C SER A 25 -4.17 2.41 -13.44
N ASP A 26 -5.11 3.33 -13.69
CA ASP A 26 -4.99 4.40 -14.69
C ASP A 26 -3.81 5.33 -14.38
N LEU A 27 -3.66 5.70 -13.10
CA LEU A 27 -2.60 6.57 -12.61
C LEU A 27 -1.31 5.80 -12.22
N ALA A 28 -1.25 4.49 -12.42
CA ALA A 28 -0.11 3.64 -12.06
C ALA A 28 0.40 3.79 -10.60
N LEU A 29 -0.47 4.16 -9.65
CA LEU A 29 -0.08 4.52 -8.27
C LEU A 29 0.62 3.38 -7.52
N GLU A 30 0.18 2.15 -7.74
CA GLU A 30 0.81 0.96 -7.15
C GLU A 30 2.21 0.73 -7.72
N GLY A 31 2.39 1.01 -9.01
CA GLY A 31 3.68 0.93 -9.70
C GLY A 31 4.68 1.95 -9.17
N GLU A 32 4.26 3.23 -9.06
CA GLU A 32 5.11 4.29 -8.48
C GLU A 32 5.52 3.97 -7.04
N PHE A 33 4.58 3.51 -6.22
CA PHE A 33 4.86 3.10 -4.86
C PHE A 33 5.84 1.92 -4.80
N CYS A 34 5.66 0.93 -5.66
CA CYS A 34 6.54 -0.23 -5.75
C CYS A 34 7.95 0.15 -6.22
N LEU A 35 8.09 1.06 -7.19
CA LEU A 35 9.40 1.56 -7.63
C LEU A 35 10.11 2.35 -6.54
N LYS A 36 9.37 3.18 -5.81
CA LYS A 36 9.91 4.04 -4.74
C LYS A 36 10.34 3.27 -3.51
N TYR A 37 9.55 2.28 -3.10
CA TYR A 37 9.75 1.57 -1.84
C TYR A 37 10.20 0.12 -2.00
N GLY A 38 10.08 -0.49 -3.17
CA GLY A 38 10.45 -1.89 -3.43
C GLY A 38 9.43 -2.91 -2.93
N ILE A 39 8.19 -2.48 -2.64
CA ILE A 39 7.09 -3.32 -2.17
C ILE A 39 5.76 -2.70 -2.56
N THR A 40 4.75 -3.52 -2.84
CA THR A 40 3.40 -3.03 -3.14
C THR A 40 2.72 -2.44 -1.90
N PRO A 41 1.79 -1.48 -2.08
CA PRO A 41 1.05 -0.87 -0.97
C PRO A 41 0.34 -1.90 -0.07
N ASP A 42 -0.32 -2.90 -0.68
CA ASP A 42 -1.04 -3.95 0.04
C ASP A 42 -0.12 -4.79 0.93
N ASN A 43 1.05 -5.18 0.41
CA ASN A 43 2.05 -5.96 1.15
C ASN A 43 2.70 -5.13 2.25
N TYR A 44 2.89 -3.82 2.03
CA TYR A 44 3.35 -2.92 3.09
C TYR A 44 2.35 -2.85 4.26
N ILE A 45 1.05 -2.73 3.96
CA ILE A 45 -0.01 -2.73 4.98
C ILE A 45 -0.10 -4.09 5.67
N LYS A 46 -0.01 -5.22 4.94
CA LYS A 46 0.04 -6.57 5.53
C LYS A 46 1.19 -6.73 6.52
N LYS A 47 2.35 -6.13 6.22
CA LYS A 47 3.55 -6.27 7.03
C LYS A 47 3.60 -5.33 8.24
N TYR A 48 3.07 -4.11 8.10
CA TYR A 48 3.27 -3.05 9.10
C TYR A 48 2.00 -2.37 9.63
N GLY A 49 0.85 -2.64 9.01
CA GLY A 49 -0.48 -2.16 9.39
C GLY A 49 -1.10 -2.92 10.55
N THR A 50 -2.30 -2.49 10.95
CA THR A 50 -3.11 -3.13 11.99
C THR A 50 -3.91 -4.31 11.43
N LYS A 51 -4.35 -5.21 12.31
CA LYS A 51 -5.20 -6.35 11.92
C LYS A 51 -6.50 -5.92 11.22
N GLU A 52 -7.07 -4.77 11.59
CA GLU A 52 -8.30 -4.26 10.98
C GLU A 52 -8.08 -3.76 9.56
N GLU A 53 -6.95 -3.09 9.30
CA GLU A 53 -6.58 -2.63 7.96
C GLU A 53 -6.37 -3.81 7.02
N ILE A 54 -5.71 -4.86 7.51
CA ILE A 54 -5.42 -6.07 6.73
C ILE A 54 -6.72 -6.74 6.27
N LYS A 55 -7.73 -6.84 7.15
CA LYS A 55 -9.05 -7.40 6.81
C LYS A 55 -9.84 -6.60 5.78
N LYS A 56 -9.50 -5.32 5.57
CA LYS A 56 -10.20 -4.42 4.63
C LYS A 56 -9.54 -4.38 3.25
N LEU A 57 -8.39 -5.05 3.07
CA LEU A 57 -7.71 -5.08 1.78
C LEU A 57 -8.53 -5.90 0.78
N PRO A 58 -8.68 -5.43 -0.47
CA PRO A 58 -9.40 -6.19 -1.49
C PRO A 58 -8.69 -7.53 -1.76
N GLY A 59 -9.42 -8.63 -1.61
CA GLY A 59 -8.90 -9.99 -1.83
C GLY A 59 -8.50 -10.78 -0.57
N MET A 60 -8.89 -10.33 0.63
CA MET A 60 -8.84 -11.09 1.89
C MET A 60 -10.23 -11.43 2.42
#